data_AF-A0ABF7Q6M8-F1
#
_entry.id   AF-A0ABF7Q6M8-F1
#
_cell.length_a   1.000
_cell.length_b   1.000
_cell.length_c   1.000
_cell.angle_alpha   90.00
_cell.angle_beta   90.00
_cell.angle_gamma   90.00
#
_symmetry.space_group_name_H-M   'P 1'
#
loop_
_entity.id
_entity.type
_entity.pdbx_description
1 polymer ?
#
loop_
_entity_poly.entity_id
_entity_poly.type
_entity_poly.pdbx_seq_one_letter_code
_entity_poly.pdbx_strand_id
1 'polypeptide(L)'
;MTLPQDTIPPELERMRSEMGAAVRAHWKAFLIEGILLAVLGLLAMILTPLASLAVTIFLGWMFLISGIAGLALTFWARGMPGFWWSLLSAALAIIAGFILVAQPVQGTVTLTVVIGVYFLAEGVATIMYALEHRRELSGRWSWLAISGIVDIAIAGIIISGLPGTALWAIGLLVGINLLFGGLSMIGMALAARNG
;
A
#
# COMPACT_ATOMS: atom_id res chain seq x y z
N MET A 1 -36.40 29.52 1.11
CA MET A 1 -35.48 28.64 0.35
C MET A 1 -34.92 27.61 1.30
N THR A 2 -35.57 26.46 1.39
CA THR A 2 -35.13 25.29 2.17
C THR A 2 -34.26 24.43 1.27
N LEU A 3 -33.04 24.13 1.67
CA LEU A 3 -32.11 23.29 0.92
C LEU A 3 -32.71 21.88 0.68
N PRO A 4 -32.43 21.22 -0.46
CA PRO A 4 -32.86 19.85 -0.72
C PRO A 4 -32.33 18.90 0.36
N GLN A 5 -33.20 18.01 0.84
CA GLN A 5 -32.84 16.90 1.72
C GLN A 5 -31.93 15.95 0.92
N ASP A 6 -30.69 15.76 1.37
CA ASP A 6 -29.73 14.79 0.83
C ASP A 6 -30.25 13.36 1.02
N THR A 7 -31.19 12.95 0.16
CA THR A 7 -31.71 11.58 0.11
C THR A 7 -30.68 10.74 -0.60
N ILE A 8 -30.01 9.87 0.16
CA ILE A 8 -29.10 8.86 -0.39
C ILE A 8 -29.87 8.04 -1.42
N PRO A 9 -29.34 7.83 -2.64
CA PRO A 9 -29.95 6.96 -3.63
C PRO A 9 -30.35 5.62 -3.03
N PRO A 10 -31.57 5.11 -3.29
CA PRO A 10 -32.08 3.89 -2.66
C PRO A 10 -31.23 2.64 -2.93
N GLU A 11 -30.43 2.65 -4.00
CA GLU A 11 -29.45 1.59 -4.31
C GLU A 11 -28.27 1.56 -3.34
N LEU A 12 -27.71 2.73 -2.97
CA LEU A 12 -26.62 2.83 -2.00
C LEU A 12 -27.07 2.38 -0.61
N GLU A 13 -28.33 2.66 -0.26
CA GLU A 13 -28.92 2.23 1.01
C GLU A 13 -29.06 0.70 1.07
N ARG A 14 -29.50 0.07 -0.03
CA ARG A 14 -29.55 -1.39 -0.18
C ARG A 14 -28.15 -2.01 -0.08
N MET A 15 -27.19 -1.53 -0.86
CA MET A 15 -25.80 -2.02 -0.82
C MET A 15 -25.19 -1.93 0.58
N ARG A 16 -25.38 -0.79 1.27
CA ARG A 16 -24.90 -0.61 2.65
C ARG A 16 -25.56 -1.60 3.61
N SER A 17 -26.86 -1.83 3.46
CA SER A 17 -27.61 -2.77 4.31
C SER A 17 -27.18 -4.23 4.08
N GLU A 18 -26.95 -4.62 2.83
CA GLU A 18 -26.49 -5.95 2.43
C GLU A 18 -25.06 -6.21 2.89
N MET A 19 -24.15 -5.23 2.69
CA MET A 19 -22.78 -5.30 3.21
C MET A 19 -22.78 -5.40 4.74
N GLY A 20 -23.58 -4.59 5.43
CA GLY A 20 -23.71 -4.66 6.88
C GLY A 20 -24.23 -6.01 7.37
N ALA A 21 -25.23 -6.59 6.70
CA ALA A 21 -25.75 -7.91 7.01
C ALA A 21 -24.72 -9.02 6.76
N ALA A 22 -23.96 -8.95 5.67
CA ALA A 22 -22.90 -9.92 5.35
C ALA A 22 -21.74 -9.88 6.37
N VAL A 23 -21.32 -8.68 6.80
CA VAL A 23 -20.30 -8.50 7.84
C VAL A 23 -20.80 -9.01 9.18
N ARG A 24 -22.06 -8.73 9.54
CA ARG A 24 -22.68 -9.27 10.76
C ARG A 24 -22.76 -10.79 10.74
N ALA A 25 -23.13 -11.40 9.61
CA ALA A 25 -23.18 -12.86 9.50
C ALA A 25 -21.81 -13.51 9.72
N HIS A 26 -20.73 -12.84 9.30
CA HIS A 26 -19.35 -13.35 9.36
C HIS A 26 -18.45 -12.64 10.37
N TRP A 27 -19.01 -11.94 11.37
CA TRP A 27 -18.25 -11.08 12.28
C TRP A 27 -17.08 -11.79 12.99
N LYS A 28 -17.23 -13.09 13.28
CA LYS A 28 -16.16 -13.92 13.88
C LYS A 28 -14.98 -14.11 12.93
N ALA A 29 -15.24 -14.29 11.64
CA ALA A 29 -14.20 -14.45 10.63
C ALA A 29 -13.38 -13.15 10.50
N PHE A 30 -14.06 -12.01 10.39
CA PHE A 30 -13.43 -10.69 10.39
C PHE A 30 -12.63 -10.43 11.67
N LEU A 31 -13.13 -10.86 12.83
CA LEU A 31 -12.39 -10.71 14.09
C LEU A 31 -11.11 -11.54 14.10
N ILE A 32 -11.18 -12.81 13.69
CA ILE A 32 -10.01 -13.70 13.63
C ILE A 32 -8.99 -13.16 12.63
N GLU A 33 -9.42 -12.79 11.43
CA GLU A 33 -8.55 -12.20 10.41
C GLU A 33 -7.89 -10.91 10.92
N GLY A 34 -8.65 -10.02 11.56
CA GLY A 34 -8.13 -8.80 12.15
C GLY A 34 -7.09 -9.05 13.25
N ILE A 35 -7.33 -10.04 14.13
CA ILE A 35 -6.35 -10.45 15.16
C ILE A 35 -5.08 -11.02 14.52
N LEU A 36 -5.22 -11.89 13.52
CA LEU A 36 -4.08 -12.45 12.79
C LEU A 36 -3.24 -11.36 12.14
N LEU A 37 -3.87 -10.40 11.46
CA LEU A 37 -3.19 -9.26 10.84
C LEU A 37 -2.50 -8.37 11.89
N ALA A 38 -3.16 -8.08 13.02
CA ALA A 38 -2.57 -7.28 14.08
C ALA A 38 -1.33 -7.95 14.70
N VAL A 39 -1.40 -9.27 14.95
CA VAL A 39 -0.26 -10.05 15.45
C VAL A 39 0.87 -10.10 14.43
N LEU A 40 0.55 -10.36 13.15
CA LEU A 40 1.55 -10.33 12.07
C LEU A 40 2.19 -8.95 11.91
N GLY A 41 1.41 -7.88 12.02
CA GLY A 41 1.91 -6.51 12.01
C GLY A 41 2.88 -6.25 13.16
N LEU A 42 2.52 -6.65 14.37
CA LEU A 42 3.41 -6.53 15.53
C LEU A 42 4.70 -7.34 15.37
N LEU A 43 4.59 -8.58 14.90
CA LEU A 43 5.77 -9.43 14.62
C LEU A 43 6.66 -8.81 13.54
N ALA A 44 6.08 -8.22 12.49
CA ALA A 44 6.83 -7.53 11.45
C ALA A 44 7.54 -6.27 11.98
N MET A 45 6.94 -5.55 12.93
CA MET A 45 7.56 -4.39 13.59
C MET A 45 8.70 -4.78 14.57
N ILE A 46 8.64 -5.97 15.17
CA ILE A 46 9.72 -6.48 16.04
C ILE A 46 10.85 -7.05 15.18
N LEU A 47 10.51 -7.82 14.16
CA LEU A 47 11.43 -8.52 13.27
C LEU A 47 11.54 -7.80 11.92
N THR A 48 11.80 -6.49 11.95
CA THR A 48 11.82 -5.66 10.74
C THR A 48 12.76 -6.16 9.64
N PRO A 49 13.98 -6.69 9.91
CA PRO A 49 14.84 -7.27 8.88
C PRO A 49 14.19 -8.45 8.16
N LEU A 50 13.53 -9.32 8.91
CA LEU A 50 12.88 -10.50 8.35
C LEU A 50 11.64 -10.11 7.54
N ALA A 51 10.86 -9.14 8.03
CA ALA A 51 9.71 -8.61 7.32
C ALA A 51 10.11 -7.92 6.00
N SER A 52 11.16 -7.09 6.00
CA SER A 52 11.68 -6.47 4.77
C SER A 52 12.08 -7.50 3.73
N LEU A 53 12.80 -8.56 4.13
CA LEU A 53 13.19 -9.65 3.24
C LEU A 53 11.97 -10.43 2.72
N ALA A 54 11.01 -10.75 3.59
CA ALA A 54 9.80 -11.45 3.21
C ALA A 54 9.00 -10.67 2.15
N VAL A 55 8.86 -9.36 2.34
CA VAL A 55 8.18 -8.47 1.38
C VAL A 55 8.95 -8.42 0.06
N THR A 56 10.28 -8.30 0.09
CA THR A 56 11.11 -8.30 -1.11
C THR A 56 10.96 -9.61 -1.91
N ILE A 57 11.00 -10.75 -1.23
CA ILE A 57 10.85 -12.08 -1.86
C ILE A 57 9.43 -12.23 -2.42
N PHE A 58 8.42 -11.83 -1.65
CA PHE A 58 7.02 -11.85 -2.08
C PHE A 58 6.81 -11.01 -3.34
N LEU A 59 7.30 -9.77 -3.36
CA LEU A 59 7.28 -8.92 -4.55
C LEU A 59 8.04 -9.55 -5.73
N GLY A 60 9.20 -10.17 -5.46
CA GLY A 60 9.95 -10.89 -6.49
C GLY A 60 9.13 -11.98 -7.18
N TRP A 61 8.41 -12.80 -6.40
CA TRP A 61 7.49 -13.80 -6.94
C TRP A 61 6.32 -13.19 -7.71
N MET A 62 5.72 -12.11 -7.20
CA MET A 62 4.66 -11.40 -7.93
C MET A 62 5.13 -10.89 -9.29
N PHE A 63 6.34 -10.32 -9.35
CA PHE A 63 6.94 -9.84 -10.60
C PHE A 63 7.24 -10.99 -11.57
N LEU A 64 7.72 -12.14 -11.07
CA LEU A 64 7.93 -13.33 -11.89
C LEU A 64 6.61 -13.86 -12.47
N ILE A 65 5.59 -14.02 -11.64
CA ILE A 65 4.27 -14.53 -12.08
C ILE A 65 3.65 -13.56 -13.09
N SER A 66 3.66 -12.27 -12.79
CA SER A 66 3.15 -11.23 -13.69
C SER A 66 3.92 -11.18 -15.01
N GLY A 67 5.25 -11.33 -14.96
CA GLY A 67 6.10 -11.32 -16.14
C GLY A 67 5.89 -12.54 -17.02
N ILE A 68 5.78 -13.73 -16.43
CA ILE A 68 5.49 -14.99 -17.15
C ILE A 68 4.08 -14.95 -17.76
N ALA A 69 3.08 -14.51 -16.98
CA ALA A 69 1.71 -14.35 -17.48
C ALA A 69 1.64 -13.31 -18.61
N GLY A 70 2.32 -12.16 -18.43
CA GLY A 70 2.43 -11.12 -19.46
C GLY A 70 3.07 -11.66 -20.73
N LEU A 71 4.17 -12.42 -20.62
CA LEU A 71 4.83 -13.03 -21.76
C LEU A 71 3.91 -14.01 -22.49
N ALA A 72 3.17 -14.85 -21.77
CA ALA A 72 2.19 -15.77 -22.35
C ALA A 72 1.08 -15.04 -23.11
N LEU A 73 0.52 -13.98 -22.52
CA LEU A 73 -0.51 -13.14 -23.14
C LEU A 73 0.01 -12.44 -24.39
N THR A 74 1.23 -11.89 -24.35
CA THR A 74 1.89 -11.26 -25.50
C THR A 74 2.06 -12.25 -26.65
N PHE A 75 2.37 -13.51 -26.36
CA PHE A 75 2.47 -14.55 -27.37
C PHE A 75 1.12 -14.98 -27.97
N TRP A 76 0.04 -14.94 -27.20
CA TRP A 76 -1.32 -15.18 -27.72
C TRP A 76 -1.86 -13.98 -28.50
N ALA A 77 -1.55 -12.76 -28.08
CA ALA A 77 -2.04 -11.52 -28.66
C ALA A 77 -1.09 -10.89 -29.68
N ARG A 78 -0.30 -11.70 -30.41
CA ARG A 78 0.70 -11.24 -31.39
C ARG A 78 0.18 -10.26 -32.46
N GLY A 79 -1.13 -10.22 -32.69
CA GLY A 79 -1.78 -9.31 -33.64
C GLY A 79 -2.17 -7.92 -33.09
N MET A 80 -2.01 -7.65 -31.79
CA MET A 80 -2.37 -6.35 -31.21
C MET A 80 -1.27 -5.29 -31.38
N PRO A 81 -1.61 -4.05 -31.75
CA PRO A 81 -0.66 -2.94 -31.73
C PRO A 81 -0.11 -2.75 -30.30
N GLY A 82 1.22 -2.67 -30.16
CA GLY A 82 1.88 -2.57 -28.85
C GLY A 82 2.65 -3.83 -28.41
N PHE A 83 2.71 -4.87 -29.25
CA PHE A 83 3.44 -6.12 -28.98
C PHE A 83 4.85 -5.91 -28.39
N TRP A 84 5.67 -5.03 -28.99
CA TRP A 84 7.04 -4.79 -28.54
C TRP A 84 7.13 -4.18 -27.14
N TRP A 85 6.19 -3.30 -26.80
CA TRP A 85 6.14 -2.68 -25.47
C TRP A 85 5.72 -3.71 -24.41
N SER A 86 4.77 -4.58 -24.74
CA SER A 86 4.31 -5.64 -23.86
C SER A 86 5.36 -6.74 -23.66
N LEU A 87 6.14 -7.06 -24.70
CA LEU A 87 7.26 -7.99 -24.59
C LEU A 87 8.37 -7.42 -23.70
N LEU A 88 8.70 -6.15 -23.88
CA LEU A 88 9.70 -5.47 -23.07
C LEU A 88 9.28 -5.41 -21.60
N SER A 89 8.03 -5.04 -21.31
CA SER A 89 7.55 -4.97 -19.92
C SER A 89 7.51 -6.33 -19.24
N ALA A 90 7.09 -7.38 -19.96
CA ALA A 90 7.12 -8.75 -19.47
C ALA A 90 8.56 -9.21 -19.16
N ALA A 91 9.50 -8.95 -20.07
CA ALA A 91 10.92 -9.27 -19.86
C ALA A 91 11.51 -8.53 -18.65
N LEU A 92 11.24 -7.22 -18.53
CA LEU A 92 11.67 -6.43 -17.37
C LEU A 92 11.08 -6.96 -16.06
N ALA A 93 9.80 -7.34 -16.04
CA ALA A 93 9.15 -7.92 -14.88
C ALA A 93 9.81 -9.25 -14.46
N ILE A 94 10.11 -10.13 -15.42
CA ILE A 94 10.81 -11.40 -15.16
C ILE A 94 12.21 -11.13 -14.60
N ILE A 95 12.99 -10.23 -15.22
CA ILE A 95 14.35 -9.91 -14.78
C ILE A 95 14.34 -9.30 -13.38
N ALA A 96 13.48 -8.31 -13.14
CA ALA A 96 13.34 -7.69 -11.82
C ALA A 96 12.91 -8.70 -10.76
N GLY A 97 11.90 -9.53 -11.06
CA GLY A 97 11.44 -10.58 -10.16
C GLY A 97 12.54 -11.61 -9.85
N PHE A 98 13.30 -12.02 -10.86
CA PHE A 98 14.42 -12.94 -10.68
C PHE A 98 15.51 -12.34 -9.78
N ILE A 99 15.90 -11.07 -9.99
CA ILE A 99 16.89 -10.39 -9.16
C ILE A 99 16.41 -10.28 -7.71
N LEU A 100 15.14 -9.92 -7.49
CA LEU A 100 14.54 -9.81 -6.16
C LEU A 100 14.55 -11.14 -5.39
N VAL A 101 14.27 -12.26 -6.06
CA VAL A 101 14.27 -13.59 -5.43
C VAL A 101 15.69 -14.15 -5.26
N ALA A 102 16.56 -13.96 -6.25
CA ALA A 102 17.92 -14.50 -6.24
C ALA A 102 18.85 -13.75 -5.28
N GLN A 103 18.66 -12.43 -5.13
CA GLN A 103 19.48 -11.55 -4.29
C GLN A 103 18.57 -10.63 -3.44
N PRO A 104 17.83 -11.18 -2.47
CA PRO A 104 16.81 -10.43 -1.73
C PRO A 104 17.39 -9.29 -0.90
N VAL A 105 18.64 -9.39 -0.44
CA VAL A 105 19.29 -8.29 0.29
C VAL A 105 19.47 -7.06 -0.61
N GLN A 106 19.99 -7.25 -1.82
CA GLN A 106 20.13 -6.16 -2.80
C GLN A 106 18.77 -5.66 -3.27
N GLY A 107 17.83 -6.59 -3.51
CA GLY A 107 16.45 -6.28 -3.84
C GLY A 107 15.79 -5.37 -2.81
N THR A 108 16.02 -5.63 -1.53
CA THR A 108 15.50 -4.82 -0.42
C THR A 108 16.08 -3.40 -0.44
N VAL A 109 17.38 -3.25 -0.73
CA VAL A 109 18.02 -1.94 -0.91
C VAL A 109 17.39 -1.18 -2.07
N THR A 110 17.22 -1.81 -3.23
CA THR A 110 16.59 -1.18 -4.40
C THR A 110 15.16 -0.74 -4.11
N LEU A 111 14.34 -1.62 -3.51
CA LEU A 111 12.97 -1.28 -3.13
C LEU A 111 12.91 -0.13 -2.10
N THR A 112 13.88 -0.08 -1.18
CA THR A 112 13.96 1.00 -0.19
C THR A 112 14.32 2.33 -0.83
N VAL A 113 15.17 2.35 -1.86
CA VAL A 113 15.44 3.55 -2.65
C VAL A 113 14.15 4.04 -3.32
N VAL A 114 13.39 3.13 -3.94
CA VAL A 114 12.10 3.46 -4.56
C VAL A 114 11.14 4.09 -3.55
N ILE A 115 11.06 3.52 -2.34
CA ILE A 115 10.26 4.07 -1.24
C ILE A 115 10.75 5.46 -0.83
N GLY A 116 12.06 5.66 -0.69
CA GLY A 116 12.62 6.98 -0.35
C GLY A 116 12.30 8.04 -1.40
N VAL A 117 12.38 7.69 -2.69
CA VAL A 117 11.99 8.58 -3.80
C VAL A 117 10.48 8.86 -3.78
N TYR A 118 9.66 7.85 -3.47
CA TYR A 118 8.22 8.00 -3.34
C TYR A 118 7.86 8.99 -2.22
N PHE A 119 8.41 8.83 -1.00
CA PHE A 119 8.20 9.76 0.10
C PHE A 119 8.65 11.19 -0.24
N LEU A 120 9.76 11.33 -0.97
CA LEU A 120 10.23 12.64 -1.42
C LEU A 120 9.22 13.28 -2.39
N ALA A 121 8.73 12.53 -3.37
CA ALA A 121 7.76 13.01 -4.34
C ALA A 121 6.41 13.34 -3.68
N GLU A 122 5.94 12.48 -2.77
CA GLU A 122 4.71 12.68 -1.99
C GLU A 122 4.81 13.92 -1.10
N GLY A 123 5.93 14.10 -0.40
CA GLY A 123 6.13 15.26 0.45
C GLY A 123 6.17 16.57 -0.34
N VAL A 124 6.84 16.58 -1.50
CA VAL A 124 6.86 17.74 -2.41
C VAL A 124 5.45 18.03 -2.96
N ALA A 125 4.74 17.01 -3.43
CA ALA A 125 3.37 17.16 -3.93
C ALA A 125 2.42 17.68 -2.85
N THR A 126 2.53 17.18 -1.62
CA THR A 126 1.70 17.57 -0.48
C THR A 126 1.95 19.01 -0.07
N ILE A 127 3.21 19.46 -0.04
CA ILE A 127 3.55 20.87 0.24
C ILE A 127 3.01 21.78 -0.88
N MET A 128 3.17 21.40 -2.15
CA MET A 128 2.63 22.18 -3.27
C MET A 128 1.11 22.31 -3.18
N TYR A 129 0.41 21.19 -2.97
CA TYR A 129 -1.05 21.16 -2.85
C TYR A 129 -1.53 21.99 -1.66
N ALA A 130 -0.83 21.91 -0.52
CA ALA A 130 -1.09 22.79 0.60
C ALA A 130 -0.98 24.25 0.13
N LEU A 131 0.18 24.69 -0.36
CA LEU A 131 0.43 26.08 -0.74
C LEU A 131 -0.61 26.65 -1.72
N GLU A 132 -1.08 25.84 -2.67
CA GLU A 132 -2.11 26.20 -3.64
C GLU A 132 -3.47 26.46 -2.97
N HIS A 133 -3.89 25.58 -2.06
CA HIS A 133 -5.22 25.64 -1.42
C HIS A 133 -5.21 26.37 -0.06
N ARG A 134 -4.16 27.16 0.23
CA ARG A 134 -3.97 27.86 1.51
C ARG A 134 -5.13 28.78 1.92
N ARG A 135 -5.89 29.31 0.94
CA ARG A 135 -7.02 30.22 1.17
C ARG A 135 -8.33 29.48 1.46
N GLU A 136 -8.47 28.26 0.96
CA GLU A 136 -9.68 27.44 1.10
C GLU A 136 -9.61 26.53 2.34
N LEU A 137 -8.40 26.16 2.77
CA LEU A 137 -8.13 25.25 3.88
C LEU A 137 -7.76 25.99 5.18
N SER A 138 -8.52 27.03 5.56
CA SER A 138 -8.26 27.82 6.77
C SER A 138 -8.22 26.94 8.03
N GLY A 139 -7.00 26.58 8.46
CA GLY A 139 -6.70 25.72 9.61
C GLY A 139 -6.09 24.35 9.29
N ARG A 140 -6.45 23.72 8.16
CA ARG A 140 -5.91 22.40 7.75
C ARG A 140 -4.62 22.50 6.94
N TRP A 141 -4.41 23.64 6.29
CA TRP A 141 -3.24 23.91 5.47
C TRP A 141 -1.90 23.66 6.19
N SER A 142 -1.76 24.18 7.41
CA SER A 142 -0.52 24.06 8.17
C SER A 142 -0.22 22.60 8.54
N TRP A 143 -1.25 21.81 8.85
CA TRP A 143 -1.09 20.38 9.12
C TRP A 143 -0.63 19.63 7.87
N LEU A 144 -1.19 19.97 6.71
CA LEU A 144 -0.81 19.34 5.46
C LEU A 144 0.62 19.72 5.02
N ALA A 145 1.03 20.96 5.26
CA ALA A 145 2.42 21.36 5.04
C ALA A 145 3.39 20.60 5.97
N ILE A 146 3.01 20.42 7.24
CA ILE A 146 3.82 19.65 8.20
C ILE A 146 3.94 18.18 7.76
N SER A 147 2.86 17.54 7.30
CA SER A 147 2.94 16.15 6.84
C SER A 147 3.89 16.02 5.65
N GLY A 148 3.81 16.93 4.67
CA GLY A 148 4.75 16.90 3.55
C GLY A 148 6.20 17.14 3.94
N ILE A 149 6.47 17.99 4.95
CA ILE A 149 7.82 18.15 5.52
C ILE A 149 8.29 16.86 6.20
N VAL A 150 7.41 16.18 6.94
CA VAL A 150 7.71 14.90 7.58
C VAL A 150 8.06 13.83 6.53
N ASP A 151 7.32 13.76 5.42
CA ASP A 151 7.59 12.81 4.33
C ASP A 151 8.97 13.06 3.70
N ILE A 152 9.32 14.32 3.45
CA ILE A 152 10.67 14.69 2.95
C ILE A 152 11.75 14.33 3.98
N ALA A 153 11.52 14.55 5.27
CA ALA A 153 12.46 14.19 6.32
C ALA A 153 12.65 12.67 6.39
N ILE A 154 11.58 11.89 6.30
CA ILE A 154 11.61 10.42 6.24
C ILE A 154 12.40 9.96 5.02
N ALA A 155 12.14 10.54 3.84
CA ALA A 155 12.91 10.24 2.63
C ALA A 155 14.41 10.50 2.83
N GLY A 156 14.76 11.64 3.43
CA GLY A 156 16.14 11.99 3.76
C GLY A 156 16.80 10.97 4.71
N ILE A 157 16.08 10.56 5.77
CA ILE A 157 16.55 9.52 6.72
C ILE A 157 16.76 8.18 6.00
N ILE A 158 15.80 7.77 5.17
CA ILE A 158 15.88 6.51 4.43
C ILE A 158 17.09 6.51 3.49
N ILE A 159 17.22 7.53 2.65
CA ILE A 159 18.26 7.59 1.61
C ILE A 159 19.65 7.73 2.21
N SER A 160 19.81 8.59 3.22
CA SER A 160 21.12 8.81 3.86
C SER A 160 21.62 7.63 4.70
N GLY A 161 20.72 6.79 5.21
CA GLY A 161 21.07 5.63 6.02
C GLY A 161 21.26 4.32 5.23
N LEU A 162 21.27 4.37 3.90
CA LEU A 162 21.49 3.17 3.08
C LEU A 162 22.93 2.64 3.18
N PRO A 163 23.14 1.31 3.13
CA PRO A 163 22.12 0.26 2.97
C PRO A 163 21.44 -0.16 4.29
N GLY A 164 21.82 0.40 5.44
CA GLY A 164 21.31 -0.03 6.76
C GLY A 164 19.80 0.20 6.94
N THR A 165 19.26 1.28 6.38
CA THR A 165 17.82 1.59 6.39
C THR A 165 16.98 0.56 5.63
N ALA A 166 17.56 -0.11 4.63
CA ALA A 166 16.84 -1.13 3.87
C ALA A 166 16.44 -2.33 4.72
N LEU A 167 17.18 -2.62 5.80
CA LEU A 167 16.85 -3.72 6.68
C LEU A 167 15.53 -3.48 7.43
N TRP A 168 15.22 -2.24 7.81
CA TRP A 168 14.07 -1.99 8.66
C TRP A 168 12.94 -1.20 8.01
N ALA A 169 13.22 -0.36 7.00
CA ALA A 169 12.24 0.58 6.45
C ALA A 169 11.01 -0.12 5.87
N ILE A 170 11.20 -1.08 4.96
CA ILE A 170 10.09 -1.82 4.33
C ILE A 170 9.30 -2.62 5.37
N GLY A 171 10.00 -3.39 6.21
CA GLY A 171 9.38 -4.22 7.22
C GLY A 171 8.58 -3.42 8.24
N LEU A 172 9.07 -2.24 8.62
CA LEU A 172 8.35 -1.33 9.51
C LEU A 172 7.10 -0.76 8.83
N LEU A 173 7.21 -0.26 7.59
CA LEU A 173 6.06 0.28 6.85
C LEU A 173 4.97 -0.78 6.67
N VAL A 174 5.35 -1.99 6.29
CA VAL A 174 4.41 -3.11 6.14
C VAL A 174 3.83 -3.53 7.48
N GLY A 175 4.65 -3.64 8.53
CA GLY A 175 4.18 -3.99 9.88
C GLY A 175 3.16 -3.00 10.44
N ILE A 176 3.42 -1.70 10.26
CA ILE A 176 2.49 -0.63 10.60
C ILE A 176 1.18 -0.79 9.81
N ASN A 177 1.26 -0.98 8.49
CA ASN A 177 0.07 -1.13 7.65
C ASN A 177 -0.78 -2.36 8.05
N LEU A 178 -0.14 -3.50 8.31
CA LEU A 178 -0.82 -4.72 8.77
C LEU A 178 -1.45 -4.52 10.16
N LEU A 179 -0.77 -3.83 11.07
CA LEU A 179 -1.30 -3.55 12.40
C LEU A 179 -2.55 -2.66 12.32
N PHE A 180 -2.48 -1.55 11.58
CA PHE A 180 -3.63 -0.65 11.40
C PHE A 180 -4.79 -1.34 10.66
N GLY A 181 -4.49 -2.13 9.63
CA GLY A 181 -5.49 -2.93 8.93
C GLY A 181 -6.18 -3.93 9.86
N GLY A 182 -5.40 -4.65 10.67
CA GLY A 182 -5.91 -5.59 11.67
C GLY A 182 -6.77 -4.90 12.73
N LEU A 183 -6.31 -3.79 13.31
CA LEU A 183 -7.06 -3.00 14.28
C LEU A 183 -8.37 -2.44 13.71
N SER A 184 -8.34 -1.97 12.46
CA SER A 184 -9.54 -1.50 11.75
C SER A 184 -10.56 -2.64 11.58
N MET A 185 -10.11 -3.82 11.15
CA MET A 185 -10.98 -4.98 10.95
C MET A 185 -11.56 -5.50 12.27
N ILE A 186 -10.78 -5.51 13.34
CA ILE A 186 -11.26 -5.81 14.70
C ILE A 186 -12.35 -4.81 15.12
N GLY A 187 -12.11 -3.52 14.89
CA GLY A 187 -13.09 -2.46 15.17
C GLY A 187 -14.40 -2.67 14.43
N MET A 188 -14.34 -2.98 13.13
CA MET A 188 -15.51 -3.28 12.31
C MET A 188 -16.25 -4.54 12.79
N ALA A 189 -15.52 -5.61 13.14
CA ALA A 189 -16.12 -6.85 13.63
C ALA A 189 -16.84 -6.65 14.97
N LEU A 190 -16.26 -5.87 15.89
CA LEU A 190 -16.87 -5.54 17.18
C LEU A 190 -18.08 -4.60 17.01
N ALA A 191 -18.02 -3.63 16.09
CA ALA A 191 -19.15 -2.78 15.77
C ALA A 191 -20.31 -3.59 15.17
N ALA A 192 -20.01 -4.55 14.28
CA ALA A 192 -21.00 -5.45 13.69
C ALA A 192 -21.60 -6.43 14.71
N ARG A 193 -20.86 -6.83 15.74
CA ARG A 193 -21.42 -7.64 16.84
C ARG A 193 -22.49 -6.88 17.64
N ASN A 194 -22.31 -5.56 17.80
CA ASN A 194 -23.08 -4.74 18.75
C ASN A 194 -24.27 -3.98 18.11
N GLY A 195 -24.48 -4.08 16.80
CA GLY A 195 -25.58 -3.41 16.08
C GLY A 195 -26.40 -4.38 15.25
#